data_AF-A0A8J4CQD4-F1
#
_entry.id   AF-A0A8J4CQD4-F1
#
_cell.length_a   1.000
_cell.length_b   1.000
_cell.length_c   1.000
_cell.angle_alpha   90.00
_cell.angle_beta   90.00
_cell.angle_gamma   90.00
#
_symmetry.space_group_name_H-M   'P 1'
#
loop_
_entity.id
_entity.type
_entity.pdbx_description
1 polymer ?
#
loop_
_entity_poly.entity_id
_entity_poly.type
_entity_poly.pdbx_seq_one_letter_code
_entity_poly.pdbx_strand_id
1 'polypeptide(L)'
;MRVCVVGGGAGGVELAAAVRYRLEEERRRSGWSTDRASAAVSLLCRGDLLPGHPPHVRRLVRQLLAQRGVEVRSGDAVTGVRPRELLLHSGERVPYDECLWCTEASPAPWLSQTGLPTDPLGFLSINDKLQSDGGPPEVFASGDVATCSSSPRPKAGVFAVRQGPPLTHNLRAFLDEEPLRPFVPQTTALALISLGDRFCVASRTGVSGGSRPTRRRPGGRERARGGHSAGRRSDAVEEEGDEWLLGWILNGLGGLFINVTGPLLWRWKDTIDRAFMRRYGEDLQAST
;
A
#
# COMPACT_ATOMS: atom_id res chain seq x y z
N MET A 1 26.37 -7.73 14.45
CA MET A 1 25.59 -7.30 13.28
C MET A 1 24.56 -6.27 13.70
N ARG A 2 24.61 -5.07 13.10
CA ARG A 2 23.63 -4.00 13.29
C ARG A 2 22.94 -3.75 11.95
N VAL A 3 21.67 -4.08 11.85
CA VAL A 3 20.86 -3.80 10.66
C VAL A 3 20.03 -2.57 10.92
N CYS A 4 20.16 -1.57 10.07
CA CYS A 4 19.34 -0.37 10.11
C CYS A 4 18.32 -0.40 8.99
N VAL A 5 17.07 -0.10 9.29
CA VAL A 5 16.00 0.11 8.31
C VAL A 5 15.63 1.58 8.34
N VAL A 6 15.68 2.25 7.19
CA VAL A 6 15.32 3.67 7.06
C VAL A 6 13.95 3.77 6.40
N GLY A 7 13.00 4.37 7.10
CA GLY A 7 11.64 4.61 6.61
C GLY A 7 10.56 4.07 7.53
N GLY A 8 9.79 4.96 8.17
CA GLY A 8 8.75 4.60 9.15
C GLY A 8 7.40 4.15 8.56
N GLY A 9 7.30 3.96 7.25
CA GLY A 9 6.08 3.49 6.58
C GLY A 9 5.80 2.01 6.84
N ALA A 10 4.67 1.51 6.30
CA ALA A 10 4.29 0.10 6.45
C ALA A 10 5.39 -0.86 5.97
N GLY A 11 5.96 -0.63 4.78
CA GLY A 11 7.05 -1.47 4.26
C GLY A 11 8.28 -1.52 5.16
N GLY A 12 8.72 -0.38 5.71
CA GLY A 12 9.88 -0.34 6.62
C GLY A 12 9.61 -1.03 7.96
N VAL A 13 8.38 -0.92 8.48
CA VAL A 13 7.93 -1.68 9.65
C VAL A 13 7.96 -3.18 9.40
N GLU A 14 7.37 -3.63 8.28
CA GLU A 14 7.33 -5.05 7.91
C GLU A 14 8.75 -5.59 7.71
N LEU A 15 9.61 -4.82 7.04
CA LEU A 15 10.99 -5.21 6.79
C LEU A 15 11.80 -5.33 8.08
N ALA A 16 11.73 -4.35 8.98
CA ALA A 16 12.42 -4.40 10.27
C ALA A 16 11.97 -5.61 11.10
N ALA A 17 10.68 -5.91 11.11
CA ALA A 17 10.15 -7.06 11.82
C ALA A 17 10.55 -8.40 11.18
N ALA A 18 10.54 -8.49 9.84
CA ALA A 18 10.97 -9.69 9.11
C ALA A 18 12.47 -9.97 9.28
N VAL A 19 13.31 -8.93 9.21
CA VAL A 19 14.76 -9.04 9.47
C VAL A 19 15.00 -9.53 10.90
N ARG A 20 14.33 -8.93 11.89
CA ARG A 20 14.45 -9.36 13.29
C ARG A 20 14.06 -10.83 13.47
N TYR A 21 12.94 -11.24 12.87
CA TYR A 21 12.47 -12.61 12.92
C TYR A 21 13.49 -13.59 12.33
N ARG A 22 14.03 -13.28 11.13
CA ARG A 22 15.00 -14.15 10.47
C ARG A 22 16.32 -14.25 11.25
N LEU A 23 16.81 -13.14 11.80
CA LEU A 23 18.04 -13.14 12.61
C LEU A 23 17.90 -14.02 13.86
N GLU A 24 16.75 -14.01 14.52
CA GLU A 24 16.50 -14.90 15.67
C GLU A 24 16.37 -16.36 15.26
N GLU A 25 15.78 -16.67 14.10
CA GLU A 25 15.77 -18.04 13.56
C GLU A 25 17.19 -18.55 13.27
N GLU A 26 18.02 -17.74 12.59
CA GLU A 26 19.40 -18.14 12.28
C GLU A 26 20.24 -18.34 13.52
N ARG A 27 20.07 -17.47 14.53
CA ARG A 27 20.73 -17.63 15.83
C ARG A 27 20.34 -18.94 16.51
N ARG A 28 19.07 -19.33 16.47
CA ARG A 28 18.61 -20.62 17.02
C ARG A 28 19.17 -21.82 16.24
N ARG A 29 19.25 -21.73 14.91
CA ARG A 29 19.72 -22.84 14.05
C ARG A 29 21.22 -23.07 14.15
N SER A 30 22.01 -22.00 14.21
CA SER A 30 23.47 -22.06 14.25
C SER A 30 24.05 -22.53 15.60
N GLY A 31 23.21 -22.64 16.64
CA GLY A 31 23.69 -22.92 18.01
C GLY A 31 24.61 -21.82 18.56
N TRP A 32 24.68 -20.68 17.88
CA TRP A 32 25.61 -19.60 18.22
C TRP A 32 25.11 -18.88 19.47
N SER A 33 25.82 -19.13 20.57
CA SER A 33 25.67 -18.42 21.85
C SER A 33 26.27 -17.02 21.74
N THR A 34 25.64 -16.13 20.99
CA THR A 34 25.87 -14.70 21.19
C THR A 34 24.74 -14.09 22.00
N ASP A 35 25.06 -13.08 22.81
CA ASP A 35 24.11 -12.21 23.47
C ASP A 35 23.10 -11.62 22.46
N ARG A 36 21.86 -11.36 22.90
CA ARG A 36 20.81 -10.72 22.09
C ARG A 36 21.29 -9.37 21.53
N ALA A 37 22.25 -8.72 22.20
CA ALA A 37 22.94 -7.51 21.78
C ALA A 37 23.83 -7.67 20.53
N SER A 38 24.19 -8.90 20.14
CA SER A 38 25.07 -9.16 18.99
C SER A 38 24.41 -8.94 17.64
N ALA A 39 23.08 -9.00 17.58
CA ALA A 39 22.27 -8.78 16.39
C ALA A 39 21.23 -7.70 16.71
N ALA A 40 21.50 -6.44 16.40
CA ALA A 40 20.59 -5.32 16.65
C ALA A 40 19.85 -4.93 15.38
N VAL A 41 18.57 -4.59 15.50
CA VAL A 41 17.76 -4.06 14.40
C VAL A 41 17.18 -2.72 14.85
N SER A 42 17.46 -1.66 14.10
CA SER A 42 16.87 -0.33 14.32
C SER A 42 16.02 0.10 13.14
N LEU A 43 14.93 0.81 13.43
CA LEU A 43 14.04 1.42 12.46
C LEU A 43 14.07 2.94 12.64
N LEU A 44 14.64 3.65 11.67
CA LEU A 44 14.77 5.10 11.68
C LEU A 44 13.61 5.76 10.93
N CYS A 45 12.90 6.66 11.59
CA CYS A 45 11.78 7.40 11.05
C CYS A 45 12.07 8.90 11.09
N ARG A 46 12.02 9.56 9.92
CA ARG A 46 12.11 11.04 9.82
C ARG A 46 11.12 11.75 10.74
N GLY A 47 9.90 11.22 10.81
CA GLY A 47 8.86 11.71 11.71
C GLY A 47 8.24 10.54 12.46
N ASP A 48 6.92 10.47 12.37
CA ASP A 48 6.12 9.46 13.03
C ASP A 48 6.22 8.07 12.38
N LEU A 49 6.23 7.02 13.21
CA LEU A 49 6.02 5.62 12.77
C LEU A 49 4.59 5.46 12.23
N LEU A 50 4.45 4.82 11.06
CA LEU A 50 3.20 4.59 10.33
C LEU A 50 2.39 5.89 10.14
N PRO A 51 2.94 6.89 9.41
CA PRO A 51 2.21 8.14 9.15
C PRO A 51 0.89 7.85 8.44
N GLY A 52 -0.17 8.57 8.81
CA GLY A 52 -1.53 8.35 8.29
C GLY A 52 -2.33 7.24 8.98
N HIS A 53 -1.72 6.46 9.89
CA HIS A 53 -2.45 5.49 10.72
C HIS A 53 -2.95 6.11 12.04
N PRO A 54 -4.04 5.58 12.61
CA PRO A 54 -4.54 6.05 13.91
C PRO A 54 -3.48 5.98 15.02
N PRO A 55 -3.42 6.97 15.94
CA PRO A 55 -2.40 7.01 17.00
C PRO A 55 -2.32 5.74 17.87
N HIS A 56 -3.45 5.08 18.10
CA HIS A 56 -3.48 3.83 18.87
C HIS A 56 -2.79 2.67 18.14
N VAL A 57 -2.95 2.55 16.82
CA VAL A 57 -2.25 1.55 15.99
C VAL A 57 -0.75 1.82 16.02
N ARG A 58 -0.36 3.09 15.88
CA ARG A 58 1.06 3.51 15.93
C ARG A 58 1.72 3.13 17.25
N ARG A 59 1.03 3.35 18.38
CA ARG A 59 1.49 2.93 19.73
C ARG A 59 1.58 1.41 19.86
N LEU A 60 0.56 0.68 19.41
CA LEU A 60 0.52 -0.78 19.44
C LEU A 60 1.70 -1.39 18.65
N VAL A 61 1.91 -0.93 17.41
CA VAL A 61 3.00 -1.42 16.56
C VAL A 61 4.35 -1.11 17.18
N ARG A 62 4.56 0.10 17.73
CA ARG A 62 5.80 0.45 18.44
C ARG A 62 6.07 -0.50 19.61
N GLN A 63 5.05 -0.78 20.43
CA GLN A 63 5.16 -1.71 21.55
C GLN A 63 5.51 -3.13 21.08
N LEU A 64 4.87 -3.63 20.02
CA LEU A 64 5.11 -4.96 19.47
C LEU A 64 6.49 -5.11 18.84
N LEU A 65 7.02 -4.04 18.21
CA LEU A 65 8.38 -3.98 17.69
C LEU A 65 9.41 -3.99 18.83
N ALA A 66 9.19 -3.19 19.88
CA ALA A 66 10.06 -3.16 21.06
C ALA A 66 10.12 -4.52 21.77
N GLN A 67 8.98 -5.20 21.94
CA GLN A 67 8.91 -6.56 22.49
C GLN A 67 9.71 -7.59 21.66
N ARG A 68 9.87 -7.34 20.36
CA ARG A 68 10.67 -8.17 19.45
C ARG A 68 12.14 -7.76 19.39
N GLY A 69 12.55 -6.73 20.12
CA GLY A 69 13.92 -6.22 20.12
C GLY A 69 14.26 -5.38 18.88
N VAL A 70 13.26 -4.75 18.27
CA VAL A 70 13.48 -3.72 17.24
C VAL A 70 13.44 -2.34 17.91
N GLU A 71 14.53 -1.59 17.80
CA GLU A 71 14.62 -0.22 18.30
C GLU A 71 13.99 0.74 17.29
N VAL A 72 12.92 1.45 17.66
CA VAL A 72 12.29 2.42 16.76
C VAL A 72 12.69 3.83 17.18
N ARG A 73 13.45 4.50 16.32
CA ARG A 73 13.89 5.88 16.50
C ARG A 73 13.08 6.79 15.58
N SER A 74 12.47 7.84 16.12
CA SER A 74 11.53 8.70 15.40
C SER A 74 11.85 10.17 15.63
N GLY A 75 11.45 11.01 14.67
CA GLY A 75 11.64 12.47 14.77
C GLY A 75 13.04 12.95 14.38
N ASP A 76 13.83 12.11 13.72
CA ASP A 76 15.14 12.49 13.22
C ASP A 76 15.38 11.89 11.83
N ALA A 77 15.72 12.75 10.88
CA ALA A 77 15.88 12.36 9.48
C ALA A 77 17.29 11.85 9.23
N VAL A 78 17.42 10.75 8.49
CA VAL A 78 18.72 10.38 7.91
C VAL A 78 19.03 11.37 6.78
N THR A 79 20.13 12.12 6.90
CA THR A 79 20.57 13.15 5.97
C THR A 79 21.74 12.71 5.10
N GLY A 80 22.43 11.62 5.48
CA GLY A 80 23.53 11.09 4.71
C GLY A 80 23.87 9.65 5.07
N VAL A 81 24.46 8.94 4.11
CA VAL A 81 24.96 7.58 4.25
C VAL A 81 26.46 7.61 4.00
N ARG A 82 27.23 7.04 4.93
CA ARG A 82 28.68 6.84 4.81
C ARG A 82 29.02 5.39 5.10
N PRO A 83 30.22 4.91 4.73
CA PRO A 83 30.66 3.57 5.11
C PRO A 83 30.51 3.37 6.63
N ARG A 84 29.65 2.42 7.02
CA ARG A 84 29.38 2.00 8.42
C ARG A 84 28.69 3.03 9.33
N GLU A 85 28.30 4.21 8.84
CA GLU A 85 27.58 5.21 9.64
C GLU A 85 26.48 5.95 8.85
N LEU A 86 25.32 6.15 9.47
CA LEU A 86 24.28 7.06 8.99
C LEU A 86 24.42 8.40 9.71
N LEU A 87 24.24 9.50 8.98
CA LEU A 87 24.18 10.84 9.53
C LEU A 87 22.73 11.24 9.74
N LEU A 88 22.40 11.72 10.93
CA LEU A 88 21.08 12.25 11.23
C LEU A 88 21.04 13.78 11.15
N HIS A 89 19.85 14.34 11.03
CA HIS A 89 19.65 15.80 10.98
C HIS A 89 20.08 16.48 12.28
N SER A 90 19.90 15.81 13.42
CA SER A 90 20.42 16.26 14.72
C SER A 90 21.95 16.38 14.80
N GLY A 91 22.68 15.83 13.83
CA GLY A 91 24.14 15.68 13.87
C GLY A 91 24.61 14.38 14.52
N GLU A 92 23.70 13.57 15.07
CA GLU A 92 24.03 12.23 15.58
C GLU A 92 24.50 11.31 14.45
N ARG A 93 25.37 10.36 14.79
CA ARG A 93 25.84 9.31 13.89
C ARG A 93 25.39 7.95 14.38
N VAL A 94 24.74 7.19 13.50
CA VAL A 94 24.21 5.85 13.83
C VAL A 94 25.08 4.79 13.15
N PRO A 95 25.81 3.96 13.90
CA PRO A 95 26.62 2.90 13.32
C PRO A 95 25.75 1.77 12.76
N TYR A 96 26.12 1.23 11.60
CA TYR A 96 25.43 0.09 10.98
C TYR A 96 26.42 -0.86 10.29
N ASP A 97 26.03 -2.13 10.19
CA ASP A 97 26.69 -3.12 9.33
C ASP A 97 25.96 -3.23 8.00
N GLU A 98 24.62 -3.30 8.05
CA GLU A 98 23.74 -3.30 6.88
C GLU A 98 22.67 -2.21 6.99
N CYS A 99 22.35 -1.54 5.88
CA CYS A 99 21.33 -0.50 5.82
C CYS A 99 20.32 -0.81 4.72
N LEU A 100 19.05 -0.94 5.09
CA LEU A 100 17.93 -1.17 4.19
C LEU A 100 17.11 0.11 4.04
N TRP A 101 17.02 0.62 2.81
CA TRP A 101 16.33 1.87 2.51
C TRP A 101 14.90 1.62 2.02
N CYS A 102 13.91 1.94 2.84
CA CYS A 102 12.49 1.69 2.59
C CYS A 102 11.65 2.97 2.80
N THR A 103 12.00 4.03 2.07
CA THR A 103 11.33 5.33 2.15
C THR A 103 10.18 5.48 1.15
N GLU A 104 9.56 6.66 1.13
CA GLU A 104 8.50 7.03 0.18
C GLU A 104 8.96 6.87 -1.27
N ALA A 105 7.99 6.60 -2.16
CA ALA A 105 8.24 6.56 -3.59
C ALA A 105 8.79 7.89 -4.09
N SER A 106 9.70 7.81 -5.06
CA SER A 106 10.22 8.96 -5.79
C SER A 106 9.73 8.88 -7.24
N PRO A 107 9.55 10.02 -7.92
CA PRO A 107 9.20 10.01 -9.34
C PRO A 107 10.28 9.29 -10.15
N ALA A 108 9.88 8.71 -11.28
CA ALA A 108 10.83 8.13 -12.20
C ALA A 108 11.69 9.25 -12.83
N PRO A 109 13.04 9.20 -12.75
CA PRO A 109 13.88 10.34 -13.15
C PRO A 109 13.67 10.81 -14.59
N TRP A 110 13.34 9.88 -15.50
CA TRP A 110 13.10 10.16 -16.91
C TRP A 110 11.87 11.04 -17.16
N LEU A 111 10.87 11.06 -16.26
CA LEU A 111 9.66 11.88 -16.43
C LEU A 111 10.00 13.36 -16.59
N SER A 112 10.96 13.84 -15.79
CA SER A 112 11.44 15.23 -15.85
C SER A 112 12.00 15.64 -17.22
N GLN A 113 12.42 14.67 -18.03
CA GLN A 113 13.02 14.88 -19.35
C GLN A 113 11.98 14.91 -20.48
N THR A 114 10.73 14.54 -20.20
CA THR A 114 9.68 14.39 -21.23
C THR A 114 8.96 15.69 -21.56
N GLY A 115 9.03 16.70 -20.69
CA GLY A 115 8.21 17.91 -20.78
C GLY A 115 6.73 17.68 -20.45
N LEU A 116 6.33 16.45 -20.06
CA LEU A 116 4.96 16.18 -19.62
C LEU A 116 4.66 16.92 -18.31
N PRO A 117 3.42 17.39 -18.09
CA PRO A 117 3.04 18.04 -16.84
C PRO A 117 3.25 17.12 -15.65
N THR A 118 4.01 17.57 -14.66
CA THR A 118 4.22 16.87 -13.40
C THR A 118 3.66 17.64 -12.22
N ASP A 119 3.35 16.94 -11.14
CA ASP A 119 3.10 17.57 -9.83
C ASP A 119 4.41 18.18 -9.26
N PRO A 120 4.35 18.96 -8.16
CA PRO A 120 5.53 19.56 -7.54
C PRO A 120 6.59 18.57 -7.06
N LEU A 121 6.23 17.27 -6.92
CA LEU A 121 7.13 16.20 -6.53
C LEU A 121 7.71 15.45 -7.74
N GLY A 122 7.33 15.81 -8.97
CA GLY A 122 7.83 15.23 -10.22
C GLY A 122 7.07 14.01 -10.73
N PHE A 123 5.95 13.62 -10.11
CA PHE A 123 5.09 12.56 -10.65
C PHE A 123 4.22 13.09 -11.79
N LEU A 124 3.87 12.27 -12.77
CA LEU A 124 3.01 12.71 -13.87
C LEU A 124 1.66 13.21 -13.35
N SER A 125 1.27 14.43 -13.73
CA SER A 125 -0.04 15.00 -13.39
C SER A 125 -1.11 14.38 -14.29
N ILE A 126 -2.15 13.80 -13.68
CA ILE A 126 -3.28 13.21 -14.39
C ILE A 126 -4.62 13.75 -13.89
N ASN A 127 -5.61 13.75 -14.76
CA ASN A 127 -6.99 14.10 -14.42
C ASN A 127 -7.78 12.88 -13.89
N ASP A 128 -9.06 13.05 -13.61
CA ASP A 128 -9.92 11.99 -13.10
C ASP A 128 -10.19 10.87 -14.14
N LYS A 129 -9.85 11.06 -15.41
CA LYS A 129 -9.91 10.03 -16.46
C LYS A 129 -8.57 9.30 -16.65
N LEU A 130 -7.59 9.54 -15.77
CA LEU A 130 -6.24 8.96 -15.82
C LEU A 130 -5.41 9.39 -17.03
N GLN A 131 -5.78 10.51 -17.66
CA GLN A 131 -5.10 11.11 -18.80
C GLN A 131 -4.20 12.25 -18.31
N SER A 132 -3.11 12.55 -19.03
CA SER A 132 -2.20 13.65 -18.72
C SER A 132 -2.97 14.97 -18.60
N ASP A 133 -2.82 15.65 -17.47
CA ASP A 133 -3.55 16.88 -17.17
C ASP A 133 -2.81 18.10 -17.71
N GLY A 134 -3.39 18.74 -18.73
CA GLY A 134 -2.75 19.85 -19.46
C GLY A 134 -1.64 19.43 -20.42
N GLY A 135 -1.47 18.12 -20.66
CA GLY A 135 -0.51 17.54 -21.59
C GLY A 135 -1.16 16.96 -22.85
N PRO A 136 -0.43 16.17 -23.65
CA PRO A 136 -0.98 15.48 -24.81
C PRO A 136 -2.09 14.50 -24.41
N PRO A 137 -3.26 14.51 -25.09
CA PRO A 137 -4.40 13.68 -24.71
C PRO A 137 -4.16 12.18 -24.96
N GLU A 138 -3.15 11.80 -25.74
CA GLU A 138 -2.80 10.41 -26.01
C GLU A 138 -2.06 9.76 -24.82
N VAL A 139 -1.65 10.55 -23.83
CA VAL A 139 -0.85 10.07 -22.69
C VAL A 139 -1.77 9.75 -21.51
N PHE A 140 -1.72 8.50 -21.06
CA PHE A 140 -2.42 8.02 -19.88
C PHE A 140 -1.42 7.41 -18.88
N ALA A 141 -1.77 7.44 -17.60
CA ALA A 141 -0.97 6.78 -16.58
C ALA A 141 -1.80 6.31 -15.38
N SER A 142 -1.27 5.31 -14.69
CA SER A 142 -1.83 4.79 -13.44
C SER A 142 -0.72 4.28 -12.51
N GLY A 143 -1.09 4.04 -11.27
CA GLY A 143 -0.21 3.62 -10.20
C GLY A 143 0.69 4.74 -9.71
N ASP A 144 1.82 4.35 -9.13
CA ASP A 144 2.64 5.26 -8.34
C ASP A 144 3.37 6.31 -9.20
N VAL A 145 3.49 6.09 -10.50
CA VAL A 145 4.11 7.00 -11.47
C VAL A 145 3.35 8.34 -11.62
N ALA A 146 2.07 8.37 -11.26
CA ALA A 146 1.18 9.50 -11.54
C ALA A 146 0.42 9.98 -10.30
N THR A 147 0.04 11.25 -10.31
CA THR A 147 -0.75 11.89 -9.26
C THR A 147 -2.03 12.45 -9.88
N CYS A 148 -3.19 11.99 -9.39
CA CYS A 148 -4.48 12.58 -9.76
C CYS A 148 -4.70 13.88 -8.98
N SER A 149 -4.57 15.01 -9.65
CA SER A 149 -4.56 16.34 -9.02
C SER A 149 -5.86 16.67 -8.28
N SER A 150 -7.00 16.17 -8.78
CA SER A 150 -8.31 16.35 -8.14
C SER A 150 -8.52 15.47 -6.91
N SER A 151 -7.75 14.39 -6.77
CA SER A 151 -7.92 13.40 -5.70
C SER A 151 -6.61 12.66 -5.38
N PRO A 152 -5.59 13.35 -4.85
CA PRO A 152 -4.29 12.74 -4.59
C PRO A 152 -4.41 11.58 -3.59
N ARG A 153 -3.71 10.48 -3.86
CA ARG A 153 -3.66 9.29 -3.02
C ARG A 153 -2.22 8.93 -2.68
N PRO A 154 -1.97 8.33 -1.50
CA PRO A 154 -0.69 7.73 -1.20
C PRO A 154 -0.27 6.76 -2.30
N LYS A 155 1.02 6.77 -2.64
CA LYS A 155 1.64 5.84 -3.57
C LYS A 155 1.64 4.44 -2.93
N ALA A 156 0.70 3.60 -3.33
CA ALA A 156 0.48 2.29 -2.74
C ALA A 156 -0.36 1.40 -3.66
N GLY A 157 0.00 0.11 -3.70
CA GLY A 157 -0.66 -0.90 -4.52
C GLY A 157 -2.18 -0.95 -4.34
N VAL A 158 -2.69 -0.78 -3.12
CA VAL A 158 -4.14 -0.81 -2.82
C VAL A 158 -4.94 0.27 -3.57
N PHE A 159 -4.31 1.39 -3.94
CA PHE A 159 -4.93 2.43 -4.77
C PHE A 159 -4.63 2.19 -6.25
N ALA A 160 -3.39 1.81 -6.59
CA ALA A 160 -2.94 1.56 -7.95
C ALA A 160 -3.78 0.48 -8.66
N VAL A 161 -4.04 -0.64 -8.01
CA VAL A 161 -4.79 -1.77 -8.61
C VAL A 161 -6.21 -1.38 -9.04
N ARG A 162 -6.80 -0.36 -8.41
CA ARG A 162 -8.15 0.12 -8.74
C ARG A 162 -8.18 1.02 -9.97
N GLN A 163 -7.02 1.51 -10.43
CA GLN A 163 -6.92 2.34 -11.63
C GLN A 163 -6.83 1.50 -12.91
N GLY A 164 -6.50 0.21 -12.83
CA GLY A 164 -6.41 -0.67 -14.00
C GLY A 164 -7.70 -0.73 -14.84
N PRO A 165 -8.84 -1.17 -14.28
CA PRO A 165 -10.09 -1.26 -15.03
C PRO A 165 -10.55 0.03 -15.73
N PRO A 166 -10.60 1.21 -15.07
CA PRO A 166 -10.95 2.45 -15.75
C PRO A 166 -9.89 2.89 -16.77
N LEU A 167 -8.60 2.65 -16.53
CA LEU A 167 -7.55 2.92 -17.51
C LEU A 167 -7.76 2.10 -18.79
N THR A 168 -7.97 0.79 -18.66
CA THR A 168 -8.22 -0.10 -19.81
C THR A 168 -9.44 0.36 -20.61
N HIS A 169 -10.52 0.76 -19.93
CA HIS A 169 -11.70 1.29 -20.61
C HIS A 169 -11.37 2.60 -21.35
N ASN A 170 -10.71 3.56 -20.70
CA ASN A 170 -10.43 4.86 -21.28
C ASN A 170 -9.44 4.78 -22.44
N LEU A 171 -8.48 3.86 -22.42
CA LEU A 171 -7.58 3.61 -23.55
C LEU A 171 -8.36 3.14 -24.79
N ARG A 172 -9.30 2.21 -24.62
CA ARG A 172 -10.15 1.74 -25.73
C ARG A 172 -11.08 2.84 -26.23
N ALA A 173 -11.78 3.50 -25.31
CA ALA A 173 -12.68 4.60 -25.65
C ALA A 173 -11.94 5.73 -26.37
N PHE A 174 -10.69 6.05 -26.00
CA PHE A 174 -9.89 7.04 -26.70
C PHE A 174 -9.59 6.65 -28.16
N LEU A 175 -9.26 5.38 -28.41
CA LEU A 175 -9.00 4.87 -29.75
C LEU A 175 -10.26 4.81 -30.63
N ASP A 176 -11.40 4.51 -30.02
CA ASP A 176 -12.70 4.41 -30.70
C ASP A 176 -13.45 5.76 -30.77
N GLU A 177 -12.82 6.86 -30.34
CA GLU A 177 -13.41 8.20 -30.23
C GLU A 177 -14.68 8.25 -29.37
N GLU A 178 -14.79 7.36 -28.38
CA GLU A 178 -15.87 7.29 -27.41
C GLU A 178 -15.61 8.14 -26.14
N PRO A 179 -16.68 8.51 -25.39
CA PRO A 179 -16.52 9.26 -24.15
C PRO A 179 -15.74 8.50 -23.05
N LEU A 180 -14.68 9.14 -22.55
CA LEU A 180 -13.90 8.63 -21.41
C LEU A 180 -14.72 8.66 -20.10
N ARG A 181 -14.47 7.67 -19.23
CA ARG A 181 -15.11 7.56 -17.91
C ARG A 181 -14.20 8.08 -16.78
N PRO A 182 -14.75 8.86 -15.83
CA PRO A 182 -13.99 9.28 -14.66
C PRO A 182 -13.79 8.10 -13.69
N PHE A 183 -12.61 8.06 -13.08
CA PHE A 183 -12.22 7.20 -11.98
C PHE A 183 -12.37 7.95 -10.65
N VAL A 184 -13.12 7.36 -9.72
CA VAL A 184 -13.25 7.87 -8.35
C VAL A 184 -12.47 6.96 -7.40
N PRO A 185 -11.34 7.42 -6.82
CA PRO A 185 -10.55 6.59 -5.93
C PRO A 185 -11.25 6.36 -4.59
N GLN A 186 -11.04 5.17 -4.02
CA GLN A 186 -11.47 4.86 -2.66
C GLN A 186 -10.92 5.88 -1.65
N THR A 187 -11.71 6.22 -0.63
CA THR A 187 -11.31 7.15 0.44
C THR A 187 -10.65 6.46 1.61
N THR A 188 -10.83 5.15 1.75
CA THR A 188 -10.25 4.33 2.81
C THR A 188 -9.57 3.10 2.24
N ALA A 189 -8.56 2.61 2.94
CA ALA A 189 -7.89 1.36 2.63
C ALA A 189 -7.65 0.56 3.90
N LEU A 190 -7.75 -0.76 3.81
CA LEU A 190 -7.33 -1.67 4.87
C LEU A 190 -5.87 -2.03 4.63
N ALA A 191 -5.01 -1.66 5.58
CA ALA A 191 -3.61 -2.06 5.62
C ALA A 191 -3.46 -3.27 6.55
N LEU A 192 -2.73 -4.28 6.09
CA LEU A 192 -2.34 -5.45 6.86
C LEU A 192 -0.83 -5.39 7.04
N ILE A 193 -0.39 -5.10 8.26
CA ILE A 193 1.01 -4.83 8.60
C ILE A 193 1.59 -6.04 9.30
N SER A 194 2.50 -6.74 8.61
CA SER A 194 3.20 -7.91 9.12
C SER A 194 4.27 -7.52 10.14
N LEU A 195 4.36 -8.25 11.24
CA LEU A 195 5.32 -8.00 12.32
C LEU A 195 6.21 -9.22 12.59
N GLY A 196 6.49 -10.01 11.56
CA GLY A 196 7.23 -11.27 11.67
C GLY A 196 6.49 -12.33 12.47
N ASP A 197 7.06 -13.54 12.55
CA ASP A 197 6.50 -14.69 13.29
C ASP A 197 5.02 -14.97 12.97
N ARG A 198 4.66 -14.80 11.69
CA ARG A 198 3.28 -14.93 11.23
C ARG A 198 2.29 -14.09 12.04
N PHE A 199 2.69 -12.90 12.49
CA PHE A 199 1.83 -11.96 13.20
C PHE A 199 1.53 -10.76 12.31
N CYS A 200 0.28 -10.29 12.33
CA CYS A 200 -0.18 -9.15 11.54
C CYS A 200 -1.04 -8.22 12.39
N VAL A 201 -1.00 -6.92 12.09
CA VAL A 201 -1.90 -5.88 12.62
C VAL A 201 -2.73 -5.32 11.48
N ALA A 202 -4.06 -5.34 11.60
CA ALA A 202 -4.95 -4.66 10.67
C ALA A 202 -5.10 -3.18 11.06
N SER A 203 -5.12 -2.30 10.07
CA SER A 203 -5.38 -0.87 10.27
C SER A 203 -6.14 -0.29 9.09
N ARG A 204 -7.30 0.30 9.36
CA ARG A 204 -8.04 1.04 8.33
C ARG A 204 -7.54 2.49 8.31
N THR A 205 -7.03 2.91 7.17
CA THR A 205 -6.60 4.28 6.89
C THR A 205 -7.66 5.00 6.08
N GLY A 206 -7.74 6.32 6.20
CA GLY A 206 -8.71 7.14 5.49
C GLY A 206 -8.17 8.52 5.18
N VAL A 207 -8.49 9.05 4.00
CA VAL A 207 -8.20 10.43 3.63
C VAL A 207 -9.48 11.24 3.80
N SER A 208 -9.52 12.07 4.83
CA SER A 208 -10.57 13.07 5.05
C SER A 208 -10.36 14.26 4.11
N GLY A 209 -10.59 14.05 2.81
CA GLY A 209 -10.35 15.07 1.79
C GLY A 209 -11.03 14.67 0.49
N GLY A 210 -12.29 15.09 0.36
CA GLY A 210 -13.13 14.80 -0.79
C GLY A 210 -14.56 15.15 -0.44
N SER A 211 -14.97 16.37 -0.80
CA SER A 211 -16.38 16.77 -0.81
C SER A 211 -17.15 15.71 -1.60
N ARG A 212 -18.04 14.98 -0.92
CA ARG A 212 -19.01 14.11 -1.61
C ARG A 212 -19.79 14.99 -2.60
N PRO A 213 -19.90 14.62 -3.88
CA PRO A 213 -20.92 15.22 -4.72
C PRO A 213 -22.26 14.88 -4.05
N THR A 214 -23.00 15.90 -3.64
CA THR A 214 -24.36 15.75 -3.14
C THR A 214 -25.18 15.17 -4.27
N ARG A 215 -25.40 13.85 -4.24
CA ARG A 215 -26.29 13.16 -5.15
C ARG A 215 -27.71 13.63 -4.83
N ARG A 216 -28.15 14.73 -5.43
CA ARG A 216 -29.57 15.13 -5.45
C ARG A 216 -30.33 13.96 -6.07
N ARG A 217 -31.16 13.29 -5.26
CA ARG A 217 -32.17 12.36 -5.75
C ARG A 217 -33.15 13.14 -6.63
N PRO A 218 -33.36 12.80 -7.92
CA PRO A 218 -34.61 13.15 -8.57
C PRO A 218 -35.68 12.24 -7.98
N GLY A 219 -36.69 12.86 -7.35
CA GLY A 219 -37.94 12.18 -7.04
C GLY A 219 -38.65 11.80 -8.34
N GLY A 220 -39.22 10.61 -8.37
CA GLY A 220 -40.01 10.12 -9.49
C GLY A 220 -40.42 8.68 -9.25
N ARG A 221 -41.62 8.48 -8.69
CA ARG A 221 -42.30 7.19 -8.68
C ARG A 221 -42.74 6.89 -10.11
N GLU A 222 -42.37 5.73 -10.64
CA GLU A 222 -43.21 5.08 -11.64
C GLU A 222 -43.06 3.56 -11.54
N ARG A 223 -44.20 2.88 -11.39
CA ARG A 223 -44.33 1.43 -11.44
C ARG A 223 -44.56 1.04 -12.89
N ALA A 224 -43.86 0.04 -13.39
CA ALA A 224 -44.34 -0.77 -14.51
C ALA A 224 -43.84 -2.21 -14.38
N ARG A 225 -44.72 -3.11 -14.85
CA ARG A 225 -44.75 -4.56 -14.66
C ARG A 225 -43.87 -5.30 -15.68
N GLY A 226 -43.30 -6.42 -15.24
CA GLY A 226 -43.37 -7.74 -15.88
C GLY A 226 -42.85 -7.92 -17.32
N GLY A 227 -41.78 -8.70 -17.45
CA GLY A 227 -41.39 -9.37 -18.69
C GLY A 227 -40.30 -10.40 -18.43
N HIS A 228 -40.68 -11.68 -18.33
CA HIS A 228 -39.75 -12.81 -18.27
C HIS A 228 -39.12 -13.04 -19.65
N SER A 229 -37.80 -13.20 -19.71
CA SER A 229 -37.18 -14.04 -20.73
C SER A 229 -35.95 -14.73 -20.12
N ALA A 230 -35.98 -16.06 -20.20
CA ALA A 230 -34.91 -16.94 -19.76
C ALA A 230 -33.80 -16.95 -20.81
N GLY A 231 -32.55 -16.77 -20.37
CA GLY A 231 -31.38 -16.78 -21.24
C GLY A 231 -30.11 -17.17 -20.50
N ARG A 232 -29.78 -18.46 -20.61
CA ARG A 232 -28.47 -19.14 -20.48
C ARG A 232 -27.52 -18.69 -19.36
N ARG A 233 -27.44 -19.58 -18.35
CA ARG A 233 -26.30 -19.74 -17.43
C ARG A 233 -25.01 -19.90 -18.23
N SER A 234 -24.03 -19.06 -17.92
CA SER A 234 -22.60 -19.31 -18.17
C SER A 234 -21.91 -19.32 -16.81
N ASP A 235 -21.46 -20.52 -16.45
CA ASP A 235 -20.39 -20.90 -15.53
C ASP A 235 -20.02 -19.90 -14.42
N ALA A 236 -20.81 -19.97 -13.34
CA ALA A 236 -20.33 -19.58 -12.02
C ALA A 236 -19.36 -20.66 -11.54
N VAL A 237 -18.07 -20.35 -11.52
CA VAL A 237 -17.09 -21.09 -10.72
C VAL A 237 -17.49 -20.91 -9.26
N GLU A 238 -17.77 -22.00 -8.57
CA GLU A 238 -17.94 -22.04 -7.11
C GLU A 238 -16.65 -21.57 -6.44
N GLU A 239 -16.61 -20.29 -6.05
CA GLU A 239 -15.57 -19.74 -5.19
C GLU A 239 -15.84 -20.18 -3.73
N GLU A 240 -14.87 -20.87 -3.12
CA GLU A 240 -14.89 -21.31 -1.72
C GLU A 240 -15.16 -20.12 -0.76
N GLY A 241 -16.22 -20.26 0.04
CA GLY A 241 -16.94 -19.16 0.69
C GLY A 241 -16.39 -18.65 2.04
N ASP A 242 -15.25 -19.12 2.53
CA ASP A 242 -14.74 -18.71 3.85
C ASP A 242 -13.62 -17.63 3.79
N GLU A 243 -12.83 -17.60 2.71
CA GLU A 243 -11.67 -16.69 2.59
C GLU A 243 -12.07 -15.23 2.35
N TRP A 244 -13.22 -15.02 1.72
CA TRP A 244 -13.83 -13.71 1.50
C TRP A 244 -14.75 -13.28 2.65
N LEU A 245 -15.15 -14.21 3.52
CA LEU A 245 -16.09 -13.93 4.62
C LEU A 245 -15.48 -12.93 5.61
N LEU A 246 -14.20 -13.09 5.97
CA LEU A 246 -13.48 -12.12 6.81
C LEU A 246 -13.28 -10.78 6.11
N GLY A 247 -13.02 -10.80 4.80
CA GLY A 247 -12.95 -9.58 3.99
C GLY A 247 -14.29 -8.84 3.94
N TRP A 248 -15.39 -9.57 3.83
CA TRP A 248 -16.77 -9.07 3.89
C TRP A 248 -17.15 -8.58 5.29
N ILE A 249 -16.76 -9.29 6.35
CA ILE A 249 -16.98 -8.86 7.74
C ILE A 249 -16.21 -7.57 8.00
N LEU A 250 -14.93 -7.51 7.63
CA LEU A 250 -14.07 -6.35 7.86
C LEU A 250 -14.43 -5.15 6.96
N ASN A 251 -14.95 -5.37 5.74
CA ASN A 251 -15.43 -4.29 4.86
C ASN A 251 -16.90 -3.92 5.07
N GLY A 252 -17.73 -4.85 5.51
CA GLY A 252 -19.18 -4.69 5.73
C GLY A 252 -19.54 -4.12 7.10
N LEU A 253 -18.64 -4.20 8.08
CA LEU A 253 -18.75 -3.48 9.35
C LEU A 253 -18.44 -1.99 9.14
N GLY A 254 -19.41 -1.29 8.56
CA GLY A 254 -19.37 0.14 8.29
C GLY A 254 -18.91 0.94 9.51
N GLY A 255 -17.80 1.67 9.36
CA GLY A 255 -17.34 2.67 10.32
C GLY A 255 -16.80 2.17 11.67
N LEU A 256 -16.83 0.85 11.93
CA LEU A 256 -16.24 0.30 13.16
C LEU A 256 -14.73 0.13 12.98
N PHE A 257 -13.94 0.75 13.86
CA PHE A 257 -12.49 0.57 13.92
C PHE A 257 -12.17 -0.85 14.39
N ILE A 258 -12.06 -1.80 13.47
CA ILE A 258 -11.76 -3.18 13.79
C ILE A 258 -10.24 -3.34 13.80
N ASN A 259 -9.70 -3.42 15.03
CA ASN A 259 -8.33 -3.83 15.26
C ASN A 259 -8.33 -5.34 15.49
N VAL A 260 -8.02 -6.10 14.45
CA VAL A 260 -7.71 -7.53 14.58
C VAL A 260 -6.20 -7.68 14.50
N THR A 261 -5.66 -8.54 15.37
CA THR A 261 -4.25 -8.89 15.36
C THR A 261 -4.09 -10.40 15.53
N GLY A 262 -3.04 -10.97 14.93
CA GLY A 262 -2.63 -12.34 15.22
C GLY A 262 -2.42 -13.23 14.00
N PRO A 263 -2.21 -14.54 14.22
CA PRO A 263 -1.80 -15.48 13.18
C PRO A 263 -2.84 -15.74 12.09
N LEU A 264 -4.13 -15.72 12.45
CA LEU A 264 -5.22 -15.87 11.47
C LEU A 264 -5.25 -14.70 10.48
N LEU A 265 -5.02 -13.47 10.98
CA LEU A 265 -4.95 -12.30 10.12
C LEU A 265 -3.72 -12.34 9.21
N TRP A 266 -2.58 -12.83 9.71
CA TRP A 266 -1.40 -13.02 8.87
C TRP A 266 -1.65 -14.06 7.77
N ARG A 267 -2.31 -15.19 8.08
CA ARG A 267 -2.70 -16.18 7.06
C ARG A 267 -3.58 -15.55 5.98
N TRP A 268 -4.54 -14.72 6.39
CA TRP A 268 -5.38 -14.01 5.45
C TRP A 268 -4.58 -13.04 4.56
N LYS A 269 -3.62 -12.28 5.12
CA LYS A 269 -2.70 -11.46 4.32
C LYS A 269 -1.91 -12.31 3.32
N ASP A 270 -1.32 -13.43 3.76
CA ASP A 270 -0.55 -14.34 2.90
C ASP A 270 -1.43 -14.90 1.76
N THR A 271 -2.69 -15.25 2.03
CA THR A 271 -3.65 -15.66 1.00
C THR A 271 -3.91 -14.55 -0.01
N ILE A 272 -4.19 -13.32 0.45
CA ILE A 272 -4.40 -12.15 -0.43
C ILE A 272 -3.17 -11.91 -1.31
N ASP A 273 -1.99 -11.90 -0.72
CA ASP A 273 -0.74 -11.63 -1.43
C ASP A 273 -0.47 -12.73 -2.47
N ARG A 274 -0.65 -14.01 -2.13
CA ARG A 274 -0.50 -15.13 -3.08
C ARG A 274 -1.54 -15.11 -4.19
N ALA A 275 -2.80 -14.82 -3.87
CA ALA A 275 -3.87 -14.71 -4.87
C ALA A 275 -3.58 -13.57 -5.86
N PHE A 276 -3.11 -12.43 -5.35
CA PHE A 276 -2.64 -11.33 -6.17
C PHE A 276 -1.48 -11.75 -7.08
N MET A 277 -0.46 -12.41 -6.53
CA MET A 277 0.70 -12.86 -7.32
C MET A 277 0.34 -13.93 -8.36
N ARG A 278 -0.58 -14.85 -8.08
CA ARG A 278 -1.07 -15.83 -9.06
C ARG A 278 -1.77 -15.15 -10.22
N ARG A 279 -2.72 -14.27 -9.92
CA ARG A 279 -3.53 -13.56 -10.92
C ARG A 279 -2.68 -12.83 -11.95
N TYR A 280 -1.57 -12.23 -11.55
CA TYR A 280 -0.71 -11.46 -12.47
C TYR A 280 0.56 -12.21 -12.88
N GLY A 281 0.88 -13.34 -12.25
CA GLY A 281 2.02 -14.19 -12.61
C GLY A 281 1.73 -15.11 -13.79
N GLU A 282 0.51 -15.61 -13.92
CA GLU A 282 0.09 -16.47 -15.03
C GLU A 282 -0.03 -15.69 -16.36
N ASP A 283 -0.52 -14.44 -16.32
CA ASP A 283 -0.64 -13.57 -17.49
C ASP A 283 0.71 -13.17 -18.12
N LEU A 284 1.78 -13.10 -17.30
CA LEU A 284 3.14 -12.80 -17.76
C LEU A 284 3.80 -13.99 -18.44
N GLN A 285 3.44 -15.23 -18.08
CA GLN A 285 3.99 -16.44 -18.71
C GLN A 285 3.25 -16.81 -20.00
N ALA A 286 1.98 -16.41 -20.15
CA ALA A 286 1.21 -16.63 -21.38
C ALA A 286 1.54 -15.63 -22.52
N SER A 287 2.36 -14.61 -22.24
CA SER A 287 2.71 -13.54 -23.18
C SER A 287 4.16 -13.60 -23.69
N THR A 288 4.90 -14.68 -23.37
CA THR A 288 6.25 -15.01 -23.88
C THR A 288 6.22 -16.28 -24.71
#